data_AF-A0AAE4D9S7-F1
#
_entry.id   AF-A0AAE4D9S7-F1
#
_cell.length_a   1.000
_cell.length_b   1.000
_cell.length_c   1.000
_cell.angle_alpha   90.00
_cell.angle_beta   90.00
_cell.angle_gamma   90.00
#
_symmetry.space_group_name_H-M   'P 1'
#
loop_
_entity.id
_entity.type
_entity.pdbx_description
1 polymer ?
#
loop_
_entity_poly.entity_id
_entity_poly.type
_entity_poly.pdbx_seq_one_letter_code
_entity_poly.pdbx_strand_id
1 'polypeptide(L)'
;MDQIAADSDQSPLCTALWQRSVGVYGQSGVQAACLQLQTDYQVSVSVLLTLIGMPLFGHRALAEDEMDSVLSRAEVWQTRIIEPLRGVRRQLKANTPAPIETSVRGLRAAVLSNEIEAERHQQALLIADYCARINGSLDIAETPSDRVTALRASKLNAERYFAHIGAESAAGSGAYATLIEALGEDVPSAS
;
A
#
# COMPACT_ATOMS: atom_id res chain seq x y z
N MET A 1 -21.03 24.75 6.98
CA MET A 1 -19.66 24.99 7.49
C MET A 1 -19.28 23.68 8.15
N ASP A 2 -18.63 22.75 7.46
CA ASP A 2 -17.39 22.94 6.72
C ASP A 2 -17.40 22.42 5.27
N GLN A 3 -16.97 23.27 4.36
CA GLN A 3 -16.71 22.98 2.94
C GLN A 3 -15.19 22.76 2.71
N ILE A 4 -14.44 22.30 3.72
CA ILE A 4 -12.97 22.18 3.66
C ILE A 4 -12.48 20.96 4.46
N ALA A 5 -12.90 19.76 4.05
CA ALA A 5 -11.97 18.62 4.03
C ALA A 5 -11.75 18.37 2.55
N ALA A 6 -10.86 19.17 1.94
CA ALA A 6 -10.46 18.95 0.55
C ALA A 6 -10.06 17.48 0.39
N ASP A 7 -10.50 16.86 -0.71
CA ASP A 7 -10.24 15.47 -1.09
C ASP A 7 -8.79 15.06 -0.79
N SER A 8 -8.54 14.57 0.42
CA SER A 8 -7.18 14.30 0.90
C SER A 8 -6.53 13.17 0.10
N ASP A 9 -7.34 12.37 -0.60
CA ASP A 9 -6.91 11.33 -1.53
C ASP A 9 -6.39 11.87 -2.87
N GLN A 10 -6.49 13.17 -3.13
CA GLN A 10 -5.94 13.87 -4.29
C GLN A 10 -4.75 14.77 -3.94
N SER A 11 -4.25 14.73 -2.70
CA SER A 11 -3.07 15.52 -2.35
C SER A 11 -1.85 15.13 -3.20
N PRO A 12 -0.88 16.04 -3.40
CA PRO A 12 0.37 15.73 -4.10
C PRO A 12 1.08 14.50 -3.54
N LEU A 13 1.15 14.37 -2.21
CA LEU A 13 1.78 13.22 -1.55
C LEU A 13 1.01 11.92 -1.82
N CYS A 14 -0.32 11.91 -1.71
CA CYS A 14 -1.15 10.75 -2.03
C CYS A 14 -0.95 10.29 -3.48
N THR A 15 -0.95 11.24 -4.42
CA THR A 15 -0.73 10.96 -5.84
C THR A 15 0.67 10.37 -6.08
N ALA A 16 1.71 10.97 -5.50
CA ALA A 16 3.09 10.53 -5.68
C ALA A 16 3.35 9.14 -5.06
N LEU A 17 2.79 8.85 -3.87
CA LEU A 17 2.89 7.55 -3.22
C LEU A 17 2.14 6.45 -3.98
N TRP A 18 0.96 6.77 -4.53
CA TRP A 18 0.23 5.83 -5.38
C TRP A 18 1.03 5.50 -6.64
N GLN A 19 1.53 6.51 -7.35
CA GLN A 19 2.37 6.32 -8.54
C GLN A 19 3.62 5.51 -8.22
N ARG A 20 4.27 5.78 -7.08
CA ARG A 20 5.42 5.01 -6.62
C ARG A 20 5.04 3.56 -6.31
N SER A 21 3.92 3.32 -5.62
CA SER A 21 3.42 1.97 -5.33
C SER A 21 3.20 1.18 -6.61
N VAL A 22 2.54 1.78 -7.61
CA VAL A 22 2.31 1.17 -8.93
C VAL A 22 3.62 0.88 -9.64
N GLY A 23 4.55 1.83 -9.65
CA GLY A 23 5.84 1.67 -10.33
C GLY A 23 6.74 0.61 -9.68
N VAL A 24 6.80 0.55 -8.34
CA VAL A 24 7.51 -0.52 -7.61
C VAL A 24 6.85 -1.88 -7.88
N TYR A 25 5.52 -1.96 -7.81
CA TYR A 25 4.80 -3.20 -8.06
C TYR A 25 4.98 -3.75 -9.48
N GLY A 26 5.19 -2.86 -10.45
CA GLY A 26 5.47 -3.21 -11.86
C GLY A 26 6.88 -3.73 -12.12
N GLN A 27 7.80 -3.66 -11.16
CA GLN A 27 9.15 -4.19 -11.33
C GLN A 27 9.18 -5.72 -11.31
N SER A 28 10.22 -6.29 -11.94
CA SER A 28 10.40 -7.73 -12.04
C SER A 28 10.46 -8.39 -10.67
N GLY A 29 9.68 -9.47 -10.46
CA GLY A 29 9.65 -10.23 -9.21
C GLY A 29 8.83 -9.62 -8.08
N VAL A 30 8.56 -8.32 -8.08
CA VAL A 30 7.85 -7.63 -6.97
C VAL A 30 6.43 -8.14 -6.80
N GLN A 31 5.66 -8.31 -7.88
CA GLN A 31 4.31 -8.86 -7.79
C GLN A 31 4.29 -10.24 -7.11
N ALA A 32 5.24 -11.13 -7.44
CA ALA A 32 5.33 -12.45 -6.84
C ALA A 32 5.74 -12.37 -5.36
N ALA A 33 6.69 -11.50 -5.03
CA ALA A 33 7.11 -11.23 -3.67
C ALA A 33 5.97 -10.69 -2.80
N CYS A 34 5.21 -9.70 -3.29
CA CYS A 34 4.04 -9.15 -2.60
C CYS A 34 2.96 -10.22 -2.36
N LEU A 35 2.69 -11.08 -3.36
CA LEU A 35 1.74 -12.18 -3.20
C LEU A 35 2.19 -13.20 -2.14
N GLN A 36 3.50 -13.49 -2.09
CA GLN A 36 4.07 -14.35 -1.07
C GLN A 36 3.94 -13.72 0.32
N LEU A 37 4.30 -12.45 0.48
CA LEU A 37 4.13 -11.72 1.73
C LEU A 37 2.68 -11.74 2.22
N GLN A 38 1.74 -11.51 1.31
CA GLN A 38 0.33 -11.56 1.62
C GLN A 38 -0.14 -12.95 2.06
N THR A 39 0.31 -14.01 1.38
CA THR A 39 -0.19 -15.37 1.62
C THR A 39 0.43 -15.98 2.87
N ASP A 40 1.75 -15.87 3.01
CA ASP A 40 2.51 -16.54 4.07
C ASP A 40 2.43 -15.78 5.40
N TYR A 41 2.31 -14.45 5.34
CA TYR A 41 2.42 -13.58 6.52
C TYR A 41 1.20 -12.66 6.73
N GLN A 42 0.14 -12.79 5.91
CA GLN A 42 -1.07 -11.95 5.98
C GLN A 42 -0.79 -10.44 5.83
N VAL A 43 0.34 -10.09 5.22
CA VAL A 43 0.73 -8.70 4.98
C VAL A 43 -0.25 -8.03 4.02
N SER A 44 -0.81 -6.90 4.46
CA SER A 44 -1.46 -5.96 3.53
C SER A 44 -0.42 -5.27 2.66
N VAL A 45 -0.40 -5.61 1.37
CA VAL A 45 0.55 -5.07 0.39
C VAL A 45 0.37 -3.55 0.23
N SER A 46 -0.87 -3.08 0.17
CA SER A 46 -1.16 -1.64 0.01
C SER A 46 -0.61 -0.83 1.19
N VAL A 47 -0.87 -1.29 2.42
CA VAL A 47 -0.33 -0.67 3.64
C VAL A 47 1.20 -0.71 3.67
N LEU A 48 1.80 -1.86 3.37
CA LEU A 48 3.26 -2.01 3.37
C LEU A 48 3.91 -1.04 2.38
N LEU A 49 3.42 -0.99 1.13
CA LEU A 49 3.95 -0.11 0.08
C LEU A 49 3.85 1.37 0.47
N THR A 50 2.75 1.79 1.11
CA THR A 50 2.62 3.16 1.63
C THR A 50 3.63 3.43 2.73
N LEU A 51 3.71 2.58 3.76
CA LEU A 51 4.61 2.77 4.90
C LEU A 51 6.09 2.85 4.50
N ILE A 52 6.54 1.99 3.58
CA ILE A 52 7.92 2.03 3.07
C ILE A 52 8.14 3.17 2.07
N GLY A 53 7.08 3.66 1.44
CA GLY A 53 7.12 4.79 0.51
C GLY A 53 7.26 6.14 1.21
N MET A 54 6.64 6.34 2.37
CA MET A 54 6.61 7.63 3.08
C MET A 54 8.02 8.26 3.25
N PRO A 55 9.06 7.52 3.69
CA PRO A 55 10.38 8.12 3.85
C PRO A 55 11.06 8.55 2.55
N LEU A 56 10.63 7.99 1.43
CA LEU A 56 11.12 8.33 0.09
C LEU A 56 10.51 9.63 -0.44
N PHE A 57 9.65 10.27 0.36
CA PHE A 57 9.14 11.62 0.17
C PHE A 57 9.45 12.53 1.38
N GLY A 58 10.51 12.22 2.13
CA GLY A 58 11.03 13.09 3.21
C GLY A 58 10.40 12.90 4.59
N HIS A 59 9.48 11.94 4.75
CA HIS A 59 8.91 11.62 6.06
C HIS A 59 9.84 10.69 6.88
N ARG A 60 9.68 10.65 8.21
CA ARG A 60 10.52 9.80 9.07
C ARG A 60 10.01 8.35 9.13
N ALA A 61 10.65 7.49 9.91
CA ALA A 61 10.00 6.25 10.33
C ALA A 61 9.00 6.53 11.47
N LEU A 62 7.86 5.84 11.51
CA LEU A 62 6.93 5.84 12.64
C LEU A 62 7.57 5.16 13.84
N ALA A 63 7.42 5.71 15.04
CA ALA A 63 7.75 4.99 16.27
C ALA A 63 6.75 3.86 16.52
N GLU A 64 7.12 2.88 17.34
CA GLU A 64 6.29 1.69 17.59
C GLU A 64 4.93 2.04 18.20
N ASP A 65 4.88 3.04 19.08
CA ASP A 65 3.67 3.55 19.72
C ASP A 65 2.78 4.40 18.79
N GLU A 66 3.23 4.67 17.57
CA GLU A 66 2.47 5.41 16.55
C GLU A 66 1.72 4.47 15.60
N MET A 67 2.18 3.22 15.45
CA MET A 67 1.69 2.26 14.46
C MET A 67 0.18 2.03 14.56
N ASP A 68 -0.32 1.72 15.76
CA ASP A 68 -1.73 1.43 15.99
C ASP A 68 -2.64 2.59 15.56
N SER A 69 -2.29 3.81 15.99
CA SER A 69 -3.07 5.01 15.68
C SER A 69 -3.09 5.34 14.18
N VAL A 70 -2.02 5.01 13.46
CA VAL A 70 -1.88 5.27 12.02
C VAL A 70 -2.56 4.18 11.18
N LEU A 71 -2.52 2.92 11.63
CA LEU A 71 -3.04 1.77 10.88
C LEU A 71 -4.53 1.52 11.08
N SER A 72 -5.07 1.81 12.26
CA SER A 72 -6.40 1.36 12.68
C SER A 72 -7.52 1.60 11.65
N ARG A 73 -7.62 2.81 11.07
CA ARG A 73 -8.66 3.11 10.09
C ARG A 73 -8.43 2.41 8.75
N ALA A 74 -7.17 2.28 8.32
CA ALA A 74 -6.81 1.57 7.09
C ALA A 74 -7.09 0.07 7.21
N GLU A 75 -6.90 -0.53 8.39
CA GLU A 75 -7.24 -1.92 8.68
C GLU A 75 -8.75 -2.16 8.68
N VAL A 76 -9.52 -1.27 9.35
CA VAL A 76 -10.99 -1.34 9.32
C VAL A 76 -11.50 -1.24 7.88
N TRP A 77 -10.93 -0.36 7.07
CA TRP A 77 -11.28 -0.23 5.65
C TRP A 77 -10.95 -1.51 4.86
N GLN A 78 -9.80 -2.11 5.11
CA GLN A 78 -9.40 -3.37 4.48
C GLN A 78 -10.43 -4.47 4.71
N THR A 79 -10.78 -4.71 5.99
CA THR A 79 -11.68 -5.79 6.37
C THR A 79 -13.11 -5.53 5.90
N ARG A 80 -13.57 -4.28 5.92
CA ARG A 80 -14.97 -3.96 5.60
C ARG A 80 -15.24 -3.75 4.11
N ILE A 81 -14.23 -3.35 3.33
CA ILE A 81 -14.42 -2.94 1.94
C ILE A 81 -13.58 -3.79 0.98
N ILE A 82 -12.26 -3.82 1.15
CA ILE A 82 -11.35 -4.48 0.21
C ILE A 82 -11.53 -6.01 0.24
N GLU A 83 -11.59 -6.61 1.43
CA GLU A 83 -11.73 -8.07 1.58
C GLU A 83 -13.05 -8.60 0.99
N PRO A 84 -14.22 -7.96 1.20
CA PRO A 84 -15.45 -8.32 0.51
C PRO A 84 -15.35 -8.22 -1.02
N LEU A 85 -14.75 -7.15 -1.57
CA LEU A 85 -14.56 -7.00 -3.02
C LEU A 85 -13.68 -8.12 -3.58
N ARG A 86 -12.56 -8.41 -2.89
CA ARG A 86 -11.66 -9.52 -3.23
C ARG A 86 -12.37 -10.87 -3.15
N GLY A 87 -13.24 -11.04 -2.15
CA GLY A 87 -14.12 -12.20 -2.01
C GLY A 87 -15.03 -12.39 -3.22
N VAL A 88 -15.77 -11.36 -3.62
CA VAL A 88 -16.62 -11.36 -4.82
C VAL A 88 -15.80 -11.72 -6.06
N ARG A 89 -14.64 -11.08 -6.26
CA ARG A 89 -13.76 -11.35 -7.41
C ARG A 89 -13.28 -12.81 -7.47
N ARG A 90 -12.95 -13.41 -6.33
CA ARG A 90 -12.57 -14.82 -6.21
C ARG A 90 -13.75 -15.75 -6.53
N GLN A 91 -14.93 -15.45 -5.99
CA GLN A 91 -16.15 -16.24 -6.24
C GLN A 91 -16.58 -16.18 -7.71
N LEU A 92 -16.46 -15.02 -8.36
CA LEU A 92 -16.70 -14.91 -9.80
C LEU A 92 -15.76 -15.83 -10.57
N LYS A 93 -14.46 -15.86 -10.26
CA LYS A 93 -13.51 -16.77 -10.92
C LYS A 93 -13.86 -18.25 -10.72
N ALA A 94 -14.25 -18.64 -9.52
CA ALA A 94 -14.46 -20.04 -9.15
C ALA A 94 -15.79 -20.63 -9.66
N ASN A 95 -16.84 -19.81 -9.77
CA ASN A 95 -18.21 -20.30 -10.01
C ASN A 95 -18.78 -19.89 -11.38
N THR A 96 -17.96 -19.42 -12.33
CA THR A 96 -18.43 -18.98 -13.64
C THR A 96 -18.88 -20.17 -14.51
N PRO A 97 -20.16 -20.24 -14.93
CA PRO A 97 -20.62 -21.21 -15.92
C PRO A 97 -20.14 -20.85 -17.34
N ALA A 98 -19.80 -21.86 -18.14
CA ALA A 98 -19.29 -21.67 -19.51
C ALA A 98 -20.16 -20.76 -20.41
N PRO A 99 -21.52 -20.81 -20.39
CA PRO A 99 -22.34 -19.97 -21.27
C PRO A 99 -22.23 -18.46 -21.03
N ILE A 100 -21.76 -18.03 -19.85
CA ILE A 100 -21.66 -16.60 -19.48
C ILE A 100 -20.23 -16.15 -19.20
N GLU A 101 -19.23 -16.96 -19.57
CA GLU A 101 -17.83 -16.74 -19.21
C GLU A 101 -17.30 -15.35 -19.62
N THR A 102 -17.59 -14.93 -20.86
CA THR A 102 -17.16 -13.62 -21.37
C THR A 102 -17.77 -12.46 -20.59
N SER A 103 -19.08 -12.51 -20.32
CA SER A 103 -19.77 -11.47 -19.55
C SER A 103 -19.28 -11.42 -18.10
N VAL A 104 -19.06 -12.58 -17.48
CA VAL A 104 -18.50 -12.66 -16.12
C VAL A 104 -17.04 -12.18 -16.07
N ARG A 105 -16.25 -12.40 -17.13
CA ARG A 105 -14.90 -11.84 -17.25
C ARG A 105 -14.93 -10.31 -17.19
N GLY A 106 -15.86 -9.68 -17.90
CA GLY A 106 -16.09 -8.23 -17.84
C GLY A 106 -16.48 -7.75 -16.44
N LEU A 107 -17.44 -8.42 -15.81
CA LEU A 107 -17.84 -8.12 -14.42
C LEU A 107 -16.67 -8.27 -13.44
N ARG A 108 -15.88 -9.33 -13.56
CA ARG A 108 -14.71 -9.59 -12.71
C ARG A 108 -13.64 -8.52 -12.87
N ALA A 109 -13.44 -8.01 -14.09
CA ALA A 109 -12.52 -6.89 -14.35
C ALA A 109 -13.03 -5.59 -13.70
N ALA A 110 -14.34 -5.31 -13.75
CA ALA A 110 -14.93 -4.16 -13.06
C ALA A 110 -14.77 -4.25 -11.54
N VAL A 111 -14.99 -5.44 -10.95
CA VAL A 111 -14.76 -5.66 -9.51
C VAL A 111 -13.28 -5.48 -9.16
N LEU A 112 -12.35 -5.93 -10.00
CA LEU A 112 -10.92 -5.68 -9.80
C LEU A 112 -10.59 -4.18 -9.82
N SER A 113 -11.18 -3.42 -10.75
CA SER A 113 -11.00 -1.97 -10.81
C SER A 113 -11.47 -1.30 -9.51
N ASN A 114 -12.61 -1.73 -8.97
CA ASN A 114 -13.12 -1.22 -7.70
C ASN A 114 -12.25 -1.65 -6.50
N GLU A 115 -11.66 -2.86 -6.53
CA GLU A 115 -10.70 -3.32 -5.51
C GLU A 115 -9.46 -2.41 -5.49
N ILE A 116 -8.90 -2.09 -6.66
CA ILE A 116 -7.74 -1.20 -6.80
C ILE A 116 -8.07 0.22 -6.34
N GLU A 117 -9.25 0.74 -6.68
CA GLU A 117 -9.68 2.07 -6.22
C GLU A 117 -9.87 2.11 -4.70
N ALA A 118 -10.44 1.05 -4.11
CA ALA A 118 -10.54 0.92 -2.66
C ALA A 118 -9.16 0.84 -1.98
N GLU A 119 -8.17 0.19 -2.60
CA GLU A 119 -6.78 0.18 -2.14
C GLU A 119 -6.15 1.59 -2.22
N ARG A 120 -6.44 2.38 -3.27
CA ARG A 120 -6.00 3.78 -3.39
C ARG A 120 -6.54 4.64 -2.25
N HIS A 121 -7.82 4.50 -1.91
CA HIS A 121 -8.42 5.20 -0.76
C HIS A 121 -7.84 4.73 0.58
N GLN A 122 -7.48 3.45 0.71
CA GLN A 122 -6.80 2.93 1.89
C GLN A 122 -5.44 3.63 2.09
N GLN A 123 -4.66 3.79 1.02
CA GLN A 123 -3.38 4.51 1.09
C GLN A 123 -3.61 5.97 1.50
N ALA A 124 -4.57 6.66 0.88
CA ALA A 124 -4.89 8.04 1.24
C ALA A 124 -5.27 8.20 2.72
N LEU A 125 -6.07 7.28 3.25
CA LEU A 125 -6.47 7.27 4.65
C LEU A 125 -5.26 7.09 5.58
N LEU A 126 -4.40 6.13 5.25
CA LEU A 126 -3.17 5.84 5.98
C LEU A 126 -2.20 7.04 5.96
N ILE A 127 -2.05 7.70 4.82
CA ILE A 127 -1.19 8.88 4.65
C ILE A 127 -1.72 10.05 5.48
N ALA A 128 -3.04 10.27 5.48
CA ALA A 128 -3.67 11.31 6.29
C ALA A 128 -3.44 11.06 7.78
N ASP A 129 -3.63 9.84 8.26
CA ASP A 129 -3.40 9.48 9.67
C ASP A 129 -1.92 9.57 10.05
N TYR A 130 -1.04 9.12 9.15
CA TYR A 130 0.40 9.26 9.31
C TYR A 130 0.78 10.74 9.48
N CYS A 131 0.38 11.62 8.56
CA CYS A 131 0.74 13.03 8.58
C CYS A 131 0.15 13.74 9.81
N ALA A 132 -1.10 13.43 10.17
CA ALA A 132 -1.70 13.95 11.39
C ALA A 132 -0.94 13.51 12.65
N ARG A 133 -0.50 12.25 12.71
CA ARG A 133 0.17 11.69 13.90
C ARG A 133 1.58 12.25 14.12
N ILE A 134 2.30 12.58 13.05
CA ILE A 134 3.69 13.06 13.13
C ILE A 134 3.88 14.54 12.79
N ASN A 135 2.80 15.30 12.63
CA ASN A 135 2.78 16.69 12.14
C ASN A 135 3.49 16.86 10.78
N GLY A 136 3.24 15.92 9.85
CA GLY A 136 3.72 15.97 8.47
C GLY A 136 2.80 16.77 7.54
N SER A 137 3.30 17.13 6.35
CA SER A 137 2.53 17.82 5.31
C SER A 137 1.98 16.84 4.27
N LEU A 138 0.77 17.10 3.75
CA LEU A 138 0.17 16.36 2.62
C LEU A 138 0.51 16.97 1.25
N ASP A 139 1.00 18.21 1.24
CA ASP A 139 1.23 19.01 0.03
C ASP A 139 2.64 18.87 -0.54
N ILE A 140 3.55 18.27 0.22
CA ILE A 140 4.96 18.13 -0.12
C ILE A 140 5.23 16.67 -0.48
N ALA A 141 5.71 16.43 -1.70
CA ALA A 141 6.12 15.12 -2.21
C ALA A 141 7.56 15.19 -2.76
N GLU A 142 8.46 15.82 -2.02
CA GLU A 142 9.84 16.00 -2.45
C GLU A 142 10.68 14.75 -2.17
N THR A 143 11.45 14.32 -3.18
CA THR A 143 12.40 13.24 -3.00
C THR A 143 13.49 13.65 -1.99
N PRO A 144 13.83 12.81 -1.00
CA PRO A 144 14.83 13.14 0.00
C PRO A 144 16.21 13.30 -0.64
N SER A 145 16.97 14.28 -0.16
CA SER A 145 18.37 14.49 -0.57
C SER A 145 19.28 13.33 -0.14
N ASP A 146 19.00 12.69 1.00
CA ASP A 146 19.69 11.51 1.50
C ASP A 146 18.82 10.25 1.35
N ARG A 147 18.93 9.61 0.19
CA ARG A 147 18.23 8.36 -0.14
C ARG A 147 18.63 7.18 0.75
N VAL A 148 19.87 7.14 1.23
CA VAL A 148 20.35 6.04 2.08
C VAL A 148 19.64 6.08 3.43
N THR A 149 19.52 7.26 4.02
CA THR A 149 18.77 7.47 5.26
C THR A 149 17.28 7.19 5.06
N ALA A 150 16.70 7.62 3.93
CA ALA A 150 15.31 7.33 3.60
C ALA A 150 15.03 5.82 3.50
N LEU A 151 15.88 5.06 2.79
CA LEU A 151 15.73 3.61 2.68
C LEU A 151 15.89 2.88 4.03
N ARG A 152 16.75 3.39 4.93
CA ARG A 152 16.85 2.87 6.30
C ARG A 152 15.54 3.09 7.06
N ALA A 153 14.93 4.27 6.94
CA ALA A 153 13.64 4.56 7.56
C ALA A 153 12.50 3.72 6.95
N SER A 154 12.52 3.47 5.63
CA SER A 154 11.57 2.59 4.95
C SER A 154 11.62 1.17 5.50
N LYS A 155 12.83 0.61 5.67
CA LYS A 155 13.03 -0.72 6.29
C LYS A 155 12.48 -0.77 7.71
N LEU A 156 12.76 0.27 8.50
CA LEU A 156 12.30 0.35 9.88
C LEU A 156 10.76 0.40 9.97
N ASN A 157 10.09 1.11 9.06
CA ASN A 157 8.63 1.09 8.99
C ASN A 157 8.08 -0.32 8.68
N ALA A 158 8.68 -1.03 7.73
CA ALA A 158 8.27 -2.40 7.40
C ALA A 158 8.44 -3.35 8.58
N GLU A 159 9.61 -3.32 9.25
CA GLU A 159 9.88 -4.17 10.41
C GLU A 159 8.90 -3.90 11.56
N ARG A 160 8.59 -2.63 11.83
CA ARG A 160 7.59 -2.24 12.84
C ARG A 160 6.19 -2.68 12.46
N TYR A 161 5.83 -2.60 11.18
CA TYR A 161 4.56 -3.11 10.69
C TYR A 161 4.47 -4.63 10.84
N PHE A 162 5.53 -5.35 10.49
CA PHE A 162 5.59 -6.81 10.68
C PHE A 162 5.45 -7.19 12.16
N ALA A 163 6.11 -6.48 13.07
CA ALA A 163 5.91 -6.69 14.51
C ALA A 163 4.48 -6.37 14.95
N HIS A 164 3.88 -5.28 14.46
CA HIS A 164 2.52 -4.89 14.79
C HIS A 164 1.48 -5.97 14.44
N ILE A 165 1.66 -6.64 13.30
CA ILE A 165 0.76 -7.72 12.86
C ILE A 165 1.19 -9.13 13.33
N GLY A 166 2.24 -9.25 14.15
CA GLY A 166 2.77 -10.52 14.64
C GLY A 166 3.41 -11.40 13.57
N ALA A 167 4.03 -10.78 12.57
CA ALA A 167 4.66 -11.43 11.41
C ALA A 167 6.15 -11.10 11.28
N GLU A 168 6.88 -11.00 12.40
CA GLU A 168 8.29 -10.57 12.45
C GLU A 168 9.20 -11.38 11.52
N SER A 169 8.91 -12.67 11.33
CA SER A 169 9.66 -13.53 10.42
C SER A 169 9.62 -13.07 8.94
N ALA A 170 8.63 -12.26 8.55
CA ALA A 170 8.55 -11.68 7.20
C ALA A 170 9.78 -10.83 6.86
N ALA A 171 10.38 -10.17 7.85
CA ALA A 171 11.60 -9.36 7.69
C ALA A 171 12.81 -10.19 7.22
N GLY A 172 12.83 -11.49 7.50
CA GLY A 172 13.87 -12.42 7.06
C GLY A 172 13.57 -13.11 5.72
N SER A 173 12.43 -12.84 5.09
CA SER A 173 12.00 -13.53 3.88
C SER A 173 12.68 -13.02 2.62
N GLY A 174 12.92 -13.92 1.66
CA GLY A 174 13.41 -13.53 0.32
C GLY A 174 12.43 -12.59 -0.41
N ALA A 175 11.13 -12.76 -0.18
CA ALA A 175 10.11 -11.87 -0.73
C ALA A 175 10.26 -10.43 -0.25
N TYR A 176 10.48 -10.22 1.05
CA TYR A 176 10.75 -8.88 1.58
C TYR A 176 12.07 -8.30 1.04
N ALA A 177 13.12 -9.13 0.91
CA ALA A 177 14.39 -8.69 0.32
C ALA A 177 14.20 -8.17 -1.11
N THR A 178 13.49 -8.91 -1.97
CA THR A 178 13.16 -8.49 -3.34
C THR A 178 12.38 -7.16 -3.36
N LEU A 179 11.41 -6.98 -2.46
CA LEU A 179 10.64 -5.73 -2.41
C LEU A 179 11.51 -4.53 -2.02
N ILE A 180 12.42 -4.70 -1.06
CA ILE A 180 13.31 -3.62 -0.60
C ILE A 180 14.39 -3.28 -1.63
N GLU A 181 14.90 -4.26 -2.37
CA GLU A 181 15.80 -4.03 -3.50
C GLU A 181 15.10 -3.17 -4.56
N ALA A 182 13.90 -3.56 -4.97
CA ALA A 182 13.07 -2.82 -5.92
C ALA A 182 12.72 -1.39 -5.47
N LEU A 183 12.50 -1.21 -4.16
CA LEU A 183 12.25 0.11 -3.56
C LEU A 183 13.46 1.05 -3.68
N GLY A 184 14.67 0.47 -3.63
CA GLY A 184 15.95 1.16 -3.75
C GLY A 184 16.26 1.61 -5.17
N GLU A 185 15.74 0.94 -6.18
CA GLU A 185 15.91 1.29 -7.60
C GLU A 185 15.15 2.56 -7.98
N ASP A 186 15.62 3.24 -9.03
CA ASP A 186 14.87 4.34 -9.63
C ASP A 186 13.66 3.79 -10.36
N VAL A 187 12.48 4.16 -9.89
CA VAL A 187 11.23 3.88 -10.58
C VAL A 187 11.15 4.86 -11.76
N PRO A 188 11.19 4.39 -13.03
CA PRO A 188 10.95 5.29 -14.14
C PRO A 188 9.54 5.87 -14.02
N SER A 189 9.40 7.18 -14.22
CA SER A 189 8.09 7.83 -14.25
C SER A 189 7.20 7.11 -15.27
N ALA A 190 6.01 6.66 -14.83
CA ALA A 190 5.02 6.10 -15.73
C ALA A 190 4.74 7.12 -16.85
N SER A 191 4.94 6.70 -18.10
CA SER A 191 4.66 7.51 -19.30
C SER A 191 3.15 7.59 -19.56
#